data_AF-A0A061QW02-F1
#
_entry.id   AF-A0A061QW02-F1
#
_cell.length_a   1.000
_cell.length_b   1.000
_cell.length_c   1.000
_cell.angle_alpha   90.00
_cell.angle_beta   90.00
_cell.angle_gamma   90.00
#
_symmetry.space_group_name_H-M   'P 1'
#
loop_
_entity.id
_entity.type
_entity.pdbx_description
1 polymer ?
#
loop_
_entity_poly.entity_id
_entity_poly.type
_entity_poly.pdbx_seq_one_letter_code
_entity_poly.pdbx_strand_id
1 'polypeptide(L)'
;SRKSVDGVLHCLKQVGGAVADVLPLSLYLQFAGSLLQDSLSRVVQALLTRRSFRVEETEALPILLLPLVEDAPSHFYSCICRDQGAETDSFEEDFSAALLAAAPALPRLKAVLEVLQASLSDISRKWQSGELSNSGLHADELRKLVKAIFEDTVLRDQQLQLLNDKPF
;
A
#
# COMPACT_ATOMS: atom_id res chain seq x y z
N SER A 1 -7.38 -3.14 15.76
CA SER A 1 -6.53 -2.52 16.81
C SER A 1 -5.07 -2.74 16.45
N ARG A 2 -4.11 -1.99 17.01
CA ARG A 2 -2.67 -2.14 16.68
C ARG A 2 -2.19 -3.59 16.86
N LYS A 3 -2.60 -4.25 17.94
CA LYS A 3 -2.36 -5.68 18.21
C LYS A 3 -2.78 -6.61 17.06
N SER A 4 -3.85 -6.28 16.34
CA SER A 4 -4.29 -7.08 15.19
C SER A 4 -3.30 -6.97 14.02
N VAL A 5 -2.78 -5.77 13.77
CA VAL A 5 -1.79 -5.53 12.70
C VAL A 5 -0.48 -6.21 13.05
N ASP A 6 -0.02 -6.07 14.30
CA ASP A 6 1.18 -6.78 14.78
C ASP A 6 0.99 -8.31 14.67
N GLY A 7 -0.22 -8.81 14.95
CA GLY A 7 -0.56 -10.22 14.76
C GLY A 7 -0.53 -10.67 13.29
N VAL A 8 -0.99 -9.83 12.36
CA VAL A 8 -0.89 -10.08 10.92
C VAL A 8 0.57 -10.11 10.48
N LEU A 9 1.37 -9.11 10.86
CA LEU A 9 2.81 -9.06 10.56
C LEU A 9 3.55 -10.28 11.11
N HIS A 10 3.22 -10.69 12.35
CA HIS A 10 3.76 -11.90 12.93
C HIS A 10 3.39 -13.15 12.11
N CYS A 11 2.13 -13.29 11.70
CA CYS A 11 1.70 -14.40 10.85
C CYS A 11 2.43 -14.42 9.50
N LEU A 12 2.57 -13.26 8.84
CA LEU A 12 3.32 -13.15 7.58
C LEU A 12 4.77 -13.62 7.76
N LYS A 13 5.42 -13.21 8.85
CA LYS A 13 6.80 -13.63 9.15
C LYS A 13 6.91 -15.13 9.43
N GLN A 14 5.95 -15.72 10.16
CA GLN A 14 5.95 -17.16 10.44
C GLN A 14 5.75 -17.98 9.16
N VAL A 15 4.78 -17.59 8.33
CA VAL A 15 4.50 -18.24 7.06
C VAL A 15 5.68 -18.08 6.10
N GLY A 16 6.24 -16.87 5.99
CA GLY A 16 7.44 -16.60 5.19
C GLY A 16 8.61 -17.48 5.62
N GLY A 17 8.88 -17.57 6.92
CA GLY A 17 9.93 -18.44 7.44
C GLY A 17 9.73 -19.91 7.09
N ALA A 18 8.53 -20.44 7.31
CA ALA A 18 8.23 -21.84 7.02
C ALA A 18 8.34 -22.19 5.51
N VAL A 19 8.01 -21.24 4.63
CA VAL A 19 8.08 -21.42 3.18
C VAL A 19 9.49 -21.21 2.63
N ALA A 20 10.28 -20.32 3.24
CA ALA A 20 11.67 -20.04 2.83
C ALA A 20 12.56 -21.30 2.87
N ASP A 21 12.34 -22.19 3.85
CA ASP A 21 13.14 -23.41 4.01
C ASP A 21 12.84 -24.50 2.96
N VAL A 22 11.72 -24.37 2.22
CA VAL A 22 11.24 -25.41 1.29
C VAL A 22 11.17 -24.96 -0.16
N LEU A 23 11.23 -23.65 -0.44
CA LEU A 23 11.15 -23.11 -1.79
C LEU A 23 12.47 -22.49 -2.27
N PRO A 24 12.81 -22.66 -3.57
CA PRO A 24 13.80 -21.82 -4.23
C PRO A 24 13.40 -20.33 -4.20
N LEU A 25 14.39 -19.43 -4.20
CA LEU A 25 14.19 -17.97 -4.10
C LEU A 25 13.16 -17.42 -5.10
N SER A 26 13.16 -17.88 -6.34
CA SER A 26 12.21 -17.42 -7.37
C SER A 26 10.76 -17.77 -7.04
N LEU A 27 10.51 -18.98 -6.52
CA LEU A 27 9.18 -19.39 -6.09
C LEU A 27 8.79 -18.75 -4.75
N TYR A 28 9.76 -18.51 -3.87
CA TYR A 28 9.55 -17.76 -2.63
C TYR A 28 9.09 -16.32 -2.91
N LEU A 29 9.75 -15.62 -3.84
CA LEU A 29 9.36 -14.26 -4.26
C LEU A 29 7.95 -14.22 -4.83
N GLN A 30 7.60 -15.18 -5.69
CA GLN A 30 6.24 -15.29 -6.24
C GLN A 30 5.20 -15.57 -5.14
N PHE A 31 5.54 -16.44 -4.18
CA PHE A 31 4.68 -16.74 -3.03
C PHE A 31 4.46 -15.50 -2.15
N ALA A 32 5.54 -14.86 -1.72
CA ALA A 32 5.49 -13.67 -0.86
C ALA A 32 4.74 -12.53 -1.56
N GLY A 33 5.04 -12.29 -2.84
CA GLY A 33 4.38 -11.32 -3.68
C GLY A 33 2.88 -11.58 -3.81
N SER A 34 2.48 -12.81 -4.13
CA SER A 34 1.06 -13.18 -4.27
C SER A 34 0.30 -13.03 -2.94
N LEU A 35 0.91 -13.46 -1.83
CA LEU A 35 0.31 -13.35 -0.50
C LEU A 35 0.07 -11.88 -0.11
N LEU A 36 1.06 -11.01 -0.34
CA LEU A 36 0.92 -9.57 -0.12
C LEU A 36 -0.09 -8.96 -1.09
N GLN A 37 -0.01 -9.31 -2.37
CA GLN A 37 -0.91 -8.82 -3.40
C GLN A 37 -2.38 -9.09 -3.05
N ASP A 38 -2.71 -10.34 -2.72
CA ASP A 38 -4.07 -10.76 -2.39
C ASP A 38 -4.57 -10.13 -1.09
N SER A 39 -3.72 -10.11 -0.06
CA SER A 39 -4.10 -9.60 1.26
C SER A 39 -4.32 -8.09 1.23
N LEU A 40 -3.38 -7.35 0.64
CA LEU A 40 -3.44 -5.89 0.58
C LEU A 40 -4.47 -5.40 -0.43
N SER A 41 -4.69 -6.10 -1.55
CA SER A 41 -5.75 -5.74 -2.51
C SER A 41 -7.12 -5.75 -1.86
N ARG A 42 -7.40 -6.70 -0.95
CA ARG A 42 -8.64 -6.73 -0.19
C ARG A 42 -8.78 -5.54 0.75
N VAL A 43 -7.69 -5.12 1.40
CA VAL A 43 -7.68 -3.92 2.26
C VAL A 43 -7.92 -2.67 1.41
N VAL A 44 -7.20 -2.50 0.31
CA VAL A 44 -7.38 -1.38 -0.65
C VAL A 44 -8.82 -1.32 -1.15
N GLN A 45 -9.37 -2.45 -1.60
CA GLN A 45 -10.75 -2.52 -2.08
C GLN A 45 -11.75 -2.17 -0.97
N ALA A 46 -11.53 -2.65 0.26
CA ALA A 46 -12.39 -2.33 1.40
C ALA A 46 -12.39 -0.83 1.70
N LEU A 47 -11.24 -0.14 1.57
CA LEU A 47 -11.13 1.30 1.75
C LEU A 47 -11.78 2.08 0.59
N LEU A 48 -11.50 1.71 -0.67
CA LEU A 48 -12.00 2.41 -1.86
C LEU A 48 -13.52 2.25 -2.08
N THR A 49 -14.14 1.23 -1.50
CA THR A 49 -15.59 1.01 -1.59
C THR A 49 -16.38 1.67 -0.47
N ARG A 50 -15.72 2.32 0.49
CA ARG A 50 -16.40 3.06 1.56
C ARG A 50 -17.14 4.26 1.01
N ARG A 51 -18.37 4.46 1.50
CA ARG A 51 -19.21 5.61 1.16
C ARG A 51 -18.76 6.89 1.86
N SER A 52 -18.31 6.77 3.09
CA SER A 52 -17.77 7.88 3.89
C SER A 52 -16.79 7.38 4.95
N PHE A 53 -15.91 8.28 5.36
CA PHE A 53 -15.01 8.13 6.49
C PHE A 53 -15.37 9.17 7.55
N ARG A 54 -15.25 8.79 8.82
CA ARG A 54 -15.22 9.75 9.92
C ARG A 54 -13.81 10.32 10.07
N VAL A 55 -13.70 11.50 10.66
CA VAL A 55 -12.40 12.17 10.88
C VAL A 55 -11.46 11.30 11.71
N GLU A 56 -11.98 10.62 12.74
CA GLU A 56 -11.18 9.73 13.57
C GLU A 56 -10.63 8.53 12.78
N GLU A 57 -11.36 8.09 11.74
CA GLU A 57 -10.93 6.98 10.88
C GLU A 57 -9.85 7.43 9.89
N THR A 58 -9.97 8.64 9.34
CA THR A 58 -8.94 9.21 8.45
C THR A 58 -7.62 9.45 9.17
N GLU A 59 -7.66 9.71 10.48
CA GLU A 59 -6.47 9.82 11.33
C GLU A 59 -5.92 8.45 11.76
N ALA A 60 -6.79 7.53 12.19
CA ALA A 60 -6.36 6.26 12.80
C ALA A 60 -5.94 5.19 11.76
N LEU A 61 -6.61 5.09 10.62
CA LEU A 61 -6.35 4.02 9.64
C LEU A 61 -4.92 4.05 9.09
N PRO A 62 -4.33 5.20 8.71
CA PRO A 62 -2.94 5.25 8.27
C PRO A 62 -1.97 4.77 9.36
N ILE A 63 -2.15 5.21 10.62
CA ILE A 63 -1.30 4.79 11.74
C ILE A 63 -1.37 3.27 11.97
N LEU A 64 -2.54 2.69 11.76
CA LEU A 64 -2.76 1.26 11.92
C LEU A 64 -2.20 0.45 10.73
N LEU A 65 -2.42 0.91 9.50
CA LEU A 65 -2.19 0.09 8.30
C LEU A 65 -0.83 0.34 7.63
N LEU A 66 -0.19 1.48 7.86
CA LEU A 66 1.12 1.79 7.27
C LEU A 66 2.20 0.73 7.58
N PRO A 67 2.28 0.14 8.79
CA PRO A 67 3.19 -0.97 9.07
C PRO A 67 3.02 -2.19 8.16
N LEU A 68 1.81 -2.44 7.63
CA LEU A 68 1.60 -3.55 6.67
C LEU A 68 2.30 -3.29 5.33
N VAL A 69 2.56 -2.03 5.00
CA VAL A 69 3.26 -1.64 3.78
C VAL A 69 4.76 -1.55 4.02
N GLU A 70 5.17 -1.01 5.17
CA GLU A 70 6.57 -0.75 5.49
C GLU A 70 7.30 -2.01 6.01
N ASP A 71 6.70 -2.75 6.94
CA ASP A 71 7.39 -3.84 7.64
C ASP A 71 7.22 -5.20 6.97
N ALA A 72 6.11 -5.40 6.25
CA ALA A 72 5.81 -6.71 5.67
C ALA A 72 6.85 -7.16 4.61
N PRO A 73 7.31 -6.30 3.67
CA PRO A 73 8.42 -6.63 2.77
C PRO A 73 9.68 -7.06 3.51
N SER A 74 10.09 -6.29 4.53
CA SER A 74 11.29 -6.57 5.33
C SER A 74 11.17 -7.87 6.12
N HIS A 75 9.98 -8.26 6.56
CA HIS A 75 9.76 -9.56 7.19
C HIS A 75 10.01 -10.71 6.22
N PHE A 76 9.53 -10.63 4.98
CA PHE A 76 9.82 -11.64 3.96
C PHE A 76 11.30 -11.68 3.59
N TYR A 77 11.95 -10.52 3.46
CA TYR A 77 13.39 -10.42 3.25
C TYR A 77 14.14 -11.16 4.37
N SER A 78 13.88 -10.80 5.63
CA SER A 78 14.54 -11.39 6.80
C SER A 78 14.39 -12.91 6.96
N CYS A 79 13.49 -13.56 6.22
CA CYS A 79 13.32 -15.01 6.25
C CYS A 79 14.31 -15.74 5.35
N ILE A 80 14.73 -15.14 4.23
CA ILE A 80 15.70 -15.74 3.29
C ILE A 80 17.15 -15.34 3.59
N CYS A 81 17.34 -14.29 4.39
CA CYS A 81 18.64 -13.76 4.79
C CYS A 81 19.23 -14.41 6.05
N ARG A 82 18.57 -15.44 6.61
CA ARG A 82 18.89 -15.99 7.93
C ARG A 82 20.26 -16.70 8.03
N ASP A 83 20.86 -17.05 6.90
CA ASP A 83 22.08 -17.88 6.85
C ASP A 83 23.14 -17.40 5.83
N GLN A 84 22.90 -16.31 5.11
CA GLN A 84 23.84 -15.80 4.10
C GLN A 84 24.75 -14.74 4.71
N GLY A 85 25.90 -15.19 5.22
CA GLY A 85 26.98 -14.31 5.64
C GLY A 85 27.43 -13.42 4.48
N ALA A 86 27.28 -12.11 4.67
CA ALA A 86 27.55 -11.03 3.70
C ALA A 86 26.52 -10.92 2.57
N GLU A 87 25.38 -10.31 2.88
CA GLU A 87 24.51 -9.74 1.86
C GLU A 87 25.03 -8.37 1.45
N THR A 88 25.11 -8.14 0.15
CA THR A 88 25.42 -6.83 -0.44
C THR A 88 24.14 -6.01 -0.54
N ASP A 89 24.21 -4.68 -0.36
CA ASP A 89 23.08 -3.76 -0.51
C ASP A 89 22.27 -4.00 -1.81
N SER A 90 22.93 -4.47 -2.86
CA SER A 90 22.31 -4.83 -4.15
C SER A 90 21.26 -5.94 -4.06
N PHE A 91 21.42 -6.92 -3.16
CA PHE A 91 20.47 -8.04 -3.05
C PHE A 91 19.15 -7.59 -2.40
N GLU A 92 19.22 -6.72 -1.39
CA GLU A 92 18.05 -6.14 -0.75
C GLU A 92 17.24 -5.28 -1.74
N GLU A 93 17.95 -4.50 -2.57
CA GLU A 93 17.34 -3.70 -3.62
C GLU A 93 16.64 -4.57 -4.68
N ASP A 94 17.32 -5.60 -5.19
CA ASP A 94 16.76 -6.52 -6.17
C ASP A 94 15.55 -7.28 -5.63
N PHE A 95 15.62 -7.76 -4.38
CA PHE A 95 14.52 -8.43 -3.71
C PHE A 95 13.33 -7.48 -3.56
N SER A 96 13.56 -6.26 -3.09
CA SER A 96 12.53 -5.25 -2.89
C SER A 96 11.85 -4.88 -4.22
N ALA A 97 12.62 -4.71 -5.29
CA ALA A 97 12.10 -4.42 -6.62
C ALA A 97 11.26 -5.59 -7.16
N ALA A 98 11.74 -6.83 -7.04
CA ALA A 98 11.01 -8.01 -7.47
C ALA A 98 9.71 -8.23 -6.67
N LEU A 99 9.75 -8.02 -5.36
CA LEU A 99 8.58 -8.12 -4.49
C LEU A 99 7.56 -7.03 -4.81
N LEU A 100 8.01 -5.79 -5.04
CA LEU A 100 7.15 -4.68 -5.44
C LEU A 100 6.46 -4.95 -6.78
N ALA A 101 7.18 -5.52 -7.75
CA ALA A 101 6.62 -5.93 -9.04
C ALA A 101 5.56 -7.03 -8.88
N ALA A 102 5.77 -7.97 -7.95
CA ALA A 102 4.83 -9.05 -7.66
C ALA A 102 3.63 -8.61 -6.80
N ALA A 103 3.77 -7.54 -6.02
CA ALA A 103 2.76 -7.02 -5.10
C ALA A 103 2.44 -5.52 -5.32
N PRO A 104 1.88 -5.13 -6.48
CA PRO A 104 1.50 -3.74 -6.77
C PRO A 104 0.45 -3.18 -5.78
N ALA A 105 -0.21 -4.01 -4.97
CA ALA A 105 -1.07 -3.54 -3.89
C ALA A 105 -0.33 -2.79 -2.77
N LEU A 106 0.99 -2.98 -2.61
CA LEU A 106 1.82 -2.24 -1.65
C LEU A 106 1.79 -0.72 -1.90
N PRO A 107 2.23 -0.22 -3.07
CA PRO A 107 2.22 1.21 -3.36
C PRO A 107 0.79 1.75 -3.45
N ARG A 108 -0.18 0.95 -3.92
CA ARG A 108 -1.60 1.35 -3.91
C ARG A 108 -2.12 1.60 -2.51
N LEU A 109 -1.86 0.69 -1.56
CA LEU A 109 -2.30 0.87 -0.18
C LEU A 109 -1.63 2.11 0.43
N LYS A 110 -0.32 2.29 0.23
CA LYS A 110 0.40 3.49 0.68
C LYS A 110 -0.27 4.77 0.19
N ALA A 111 -0.55 4.86 -1.11
CA ALA A 111 -1.17 6.02 -1.70
C ALA A 111 -2.58 6.28 -1.16
N VAL A 112 -3.39 5.23 -0.92
CA VAL A 112 -4.70 5.39 -0.26
C VAL A 112 -4.55 5.96 1.14
N LEU A 113 -3.60 5.46 1.93
CA LEU A 113 -3.35 5.96 3.30
C LEU A 113 -2.85 7.41 3.29
N GLU A 114 -1.99 7.78 2.34
CA GLU A 114 -1.55 9.17 2.16
C GLU A 114 -2.73 10.09 1.82
N VAL A 115 -3.63 9.66 0.93
CA VAL A 115 -4.82 10.44 0.55
C VAL A 115 -5.75 10.64 1.75
N LEU A 116 -5.88 9.66 2.65
CA LEU A 116 -6.68 9.82 3.88
C LEU A 116 -6.17 10.94 4.80
N GLN A 117 -4.86 11.25 4.78
CA GLN A 117 -4.26 12.29 5.62
C GLN A 117 -4.00 13.62 4.89
N ALA A 118 -4.05 13.61 3.57
CA ALA A 118 -3.69 14.76 2.76
C ALA A 118 -4.82 15.80 2.71
N SER A 119 -4.44 17.07 2.57
CA SER A 119 -5.42 18.10 2.22
C SER A 119 -5.92 17.92 0.78
N LEU A 120 -7.10 18.44 0.48
CA LEU A 120 -7.67 18.38 -0.87
C LEU A 120 -6.72 18.98 -1.94
N SER A 121 -6.03 20.08 -1.60
CA SER A 121 -5.04 20.72 -2.48
C SER A 121 -3.80 19.84 -2.71
N ASP A 122 -3.31 19.16 -1.66
CA ASP A 122 -2.17 18.26 -1.77
C ASP A 122 -2.51 17.03 -2.62
N ILE A 123 -3.74 16.51 -2.50
CA ILE A 123 -4.24 15.40 -3.32
C ILE A 123 -4.22 15.79 -4.80
N SER A 124 -4.76 16.95 -5.16
CA SER A 124 -4.76 17.41 -6.55
C SER A 124 -3.34 17.60 -7.09
N ARG A 125 -2.43 18.17 -6.28
CA ARG A 125 -1.02 18.32 -6.66
C ARG A 125 -0.34 16.97 -6.91
N LYS A 126 -0.51 16.01 -5.99
CA LYS A 126 0.06 14.65 -6.13
C LYS A 126 -0.57 13.85 -7.28
N TRP A 127 -1.82 14.14 -7.63
CA TRP A 127 -2.45 13.57 -8.82
C TRP A 127 -1.85 14.14 -10.11
N GLN A 128 -1.71 15.47 -10.19
CA GLN A 128 -1.16 16.17 -11.35
C GLN A 128 0.33 15.87 -11.57
N SER A 129 1.11 15.64 -10.50
CA SER A 129 2.51 15.20 -10.62
C SER A 129 2.66 13.74 -11.08
N GLY A 130 1.56 12.98 -11.16
CA GLY A 130 1.56 11.57 -11.52
C GLY A 130 1.88 10.63 -10.36
N GLU A 131 2.27 11.14 -9.19
CA GLU A 131 2.67 10.34 -8.01
C GLU A 131 1.59 9.33 -7.60
N LEU A 132 0.34 9.78 -7.48
CA LEU A 132 -0.78 8.89 -7.14
C LEU A 132 -1.10 7.92 -8.29
N SER A 133 -1.01 8.35 -9.55
CA SER A 133 -1.29 7.45 -10.67
C SER A 133 -0.21 6.36 -10.86
N ASN A 134 1.05 6.69 -10.59
CA ASN A 134 2.18 5.76 -10.64
C ASN A 134 2.10 4.69 -9.54
N SER A 135 1.38 4.99 -8.44
CA SER A 135 1.07 3.99 -7.42
C SER A 135 0.05 2.94 -7.88
N GLY A 136 -0.64 3.16 -9.01
CA GLY A 136 -1.71 2.31 -9.51
C GLY A 136 -3.13 2.75 -9.12
N LEU A 137 -3.32 3.95 -8.56
CA LEU A 137 -4.65 4.53 -8.35
C LEU A 137 -5.22 5.13 -9.63
N HIS A 138 -6.49 4.87 -9.89
CA HIS A 138 -7.22 5.44 -11.02
C HIS A 138 -7.98 6.71 -10.62
N ALA A 139 -8.25 7.59 -11.60
CA ALA A 139 -8.97 8.85 -11.37
C ALA A 139 -10.32 8.61 -10.69
N ASP A 140 -11.07 7.61 -11.15
CA ASP A 140 -12.38 7.25 -10.61
C ASP A 140 -12.32 6.80 -9.15
N GLU A 141 -11.27 6.04 -8.79
CA GLU A 141 -11.01 5.60 -7.42
C GLU A 141 -10.67 6.80 -6.52
N LEU A 142 -9.79 7.68 -7.00
CA LEU A 142 -9.41 8.89 -6.27
C LEU A 142 -10.60 9.83 -6.05
N ARG A 143 -11.44 10.05 -7.08
CA ARG A 143 -12.64 10.88 -6.94
C ARG A 143 -13.62 10.30 -5.92
N LYS A 144 -13.82 8.99 -5.90
CA LYS A 144 -14.67 8.32 -4.91
C LYS A 144 -14.10 8.50 -3.50
N LEU A 145 -12.79 8.33 -3.35
CA LEU A 145 -12.11 8.49 -2.07
C LEU A 145 -12.20 9.94 -1.55
N VAL A 146 -11.97 10.94 -2.41
CA VAL A 146 -12.16 12.37 -2.07
C VAL A 146 -13.59 12.64 -1.61
N LYS A 147 -14.59 12.12 -2.32
CA LYS A 147 -16.00 12.26 -1.91
C LYS A 147 -16.32 11.57 -0.58
N ALA A 148 -15.62 10.49 -0.25
CA ALA A 148 -15.81 9.77 1.00
C ALA A 148 -15.13 10.47 2.19
N ILE A 149 -14.06 11.24 1.96
CA ILE A 149 -13.31 11.94 3.00
C ILE A 149 -13.86 13.36 3.25
N PHE A 150 -14.13 14.12 2.19
CA PHE A 150 -14.44 15.54 2.28
C PHE A 150 -15.94 15.82 2.11
N GLU A 151 -16.44 16.75 2.93
CA GLU A 151 -17.81 17.26 2.85
C GLU A 151 -18.13 17.87 1.49
N ASP A 152 -19.42 17.91 1.16
CA ASP A 152 -19.92 18.50 -0.08
C ASP A 152 -19.79 20.01 -0.07
N THR A 153 -18.75 20.51 -0.73
CA THR A 153 -18.43 21.92 -0.80
C THR A 153 -18.06 22.31 -2.22
N VAL A 154 -18.25 23.58 -2.57
CA VAL A 154 -17.84 24.13 -3.87
C VAL A 154 -16.35 23.89 -4.12
N LEU A 155 -15.52 24.00 -3.08
CA LEU A 155 -14.08 23.73 -3.18
C LEU A 155 -13.81 22.27 -3.55
N ARG A 156 -14.54 21.31 -2.95
CA ARG A 156 -14.44 19.89 -3.32
C ARG A 156 -14.76 19.68 -4.79
N ASP A 157 -15.86 20.25 -5.28
CA ASP A 157 -16.28 20.07 -6.67
C ASP A 157 -15.29 20.67 -7.67
N GLN A 158 -14.71 21.84 -7.36
CA GLN A 158 -13.64 22.44 -8.17
C GLN A 158 -12.41 21.52 -8.26
N GLN A 159 -11.98 20.94 -7.14
CA GLN A 159 -10.82 20.04 -7.13
C GLN A 159 -11.11 18.71 -7.82
N LEU A 160 -12.32 18.17 -7.67
CA LEU A 160 -12.76 16.98 -8.41
C LEU A 160 -12.75 17.18 -9.93
N GLN A 161 -12.99 18.39 -10.43
CA GLN A 161 -12.85 18.71 -11.85
C GLN A 161 -11.38 18.64 -12.31
N LEU A 162 -10.45 19.15 -11.51
CA LEU A 162 -9.00 19.08 -11.80
C LEU A 162 -8.47 17.65 -11.87
N LEU A 163 -9.14 16.69 -11.23
CA LEU A 163 -8.78 15.27 -11.33
C LEU A 163 -9.16 14.64 -12.67
N ASN A 164 -10.10 15.22 -13.42
CA ASN A 164 -10.49 14.76 -14.76
C ASN A 164 -9.50 15.23 -15.84
N ASP A 165 -8.87 16.38 -15.62
CA ASP A 165 -7.86 16.94 -16.49
C ASP A 165 -6.52 16.28 -16.20
N LYS A 166 -6.32 15.03 -16.64
CA LYS A 166 -4.99 14.45 -16.67
C LYS A 166 -4.33 14.83 -18.00
N PRO A 167 -3.30 15.69 -18.02
CA PRO A 167 -2.47 15.85 -19.20
C PRO A 167 -1.49 14.68 -19.22
N PHE A 168 -1.81 13.68 -20.04
CA PHE A 168 -0.95 12.55 -20.43
C PHE A 168 -0.77 11.41 -19.40
#